data_AF-A0AAU2NBW5-F1
#
_entry.id   AF-A0AAU2NBW5-F1
#
_cell.length_a   1.000
_cell.length_b   1.000
_cell.length_c   1.000
_cell.angle_alpha   90.00
_cell.angle_beta   90.00
_cell.angle_gamma   90.00
#
_symmetry.space_group_name_H-M   'P 1'
#
loop_
_entity.id
_entity.type
_entity.pdbx_description
1 polymer ?
#
loop_
_entity_poly.entity_id
_entity_poly.type
_entity_poly.pdbx_seq_one_letter_code
_entity_poly.pdbx_strand_id
1 'polypeptide(L)'
;MDPAHQVPDGVDENTGALSKALETTERARGHLYGFHQLTGTADFELGDAVRLLRESGCEEQAALVEREIVGRNVIPGRSTFQIVEACNSTLLTQGSAWRRLWGRPTGAQLGSGLIRGY
;
A
#
# COMPACT_ATOMS: atom_id res chain seq x y z
N MET A 1 -26.06 -26.31 4.71
CA MET A 1 -25.27 -25.12 5.13
C MET A 1 -24.68 -25.45 6.48
N ASP A 2 -23.37 -25.27 6.65
CA ASP A 2 -22.60 -25.60 7.84
C ASP A 2 -22.93 -24.61 8.99
N PRO A 3 -23.35 -25.08 10.18
CA PRO A 3 -23.61 -24.23 11.35
C PRO A 3 -22.37 -23.48 11.88
N ALA A 4 -21.16 -23.78 11.40
CA ALA A 4 -19.92 -23.09 11.79
C ALA A 4 -19.70 -21.71 11.16
N HIS A 5 -20.62 -21.20 10.33
CA HIS A 5 -20.54 -19.87 9.70
C HIS A 5 -21.49 -18.82 10.31
N GLN A 6 -21.97 -19.02 11.54
CA GLN A 6 -22.72 -17.97 12.22
C GLN A 6 -21.79 -16.81 12.59
N VAL A 7 -22.08 -15.63 12.03
CA VAL A 7 -21.46 -14.37 12.42
C VAL A 7 -21.65 -14.22 13.94
N PRO A 8 -20.58 -14.00 14.73
CA PRO A 8 -20.70 -13.84 16.17
C PRO A 8 -21.73 -12.76 16.55
N ASP A 9 -22.55 -13.04 17.56
CA ASP A 9 -23.50 -12.07 18.09
C ASP A 9 -22.76 -10.78 18.49
N GLY A 10 -23.12 -9.67 17.86
CA GLY A 10 -22.56 -8.34 18.15
C GLY A 10 -21.75 -7.69 17.02
N VAL A 11 -21.52 -8.37 15.89
CA VAL A 11 -21.01 -7.70 14.67
C VAL A 11 -22.20 -7.08 13.94
N ASP A 12 -22.48 -5.80 14.21
CA ASP A 12 -23.42 -5.00 13.41
C ASP A 12 -22.94 -5.01 11.95
N GLU A 13 -23.83 -5.37 11.00
CA GLU A 13 -23.53 -5.46 9.56
C GLU A 13 -22.84 -4.18 9.04
N ASN A 14 -23.18 -3.03 9.63
CA ASN A 14 -22.58 -1.74 9.31
C ASN A 14 -21.07 -1.69 9.64
N THR A 15 -20.66 -2.27 10.77
CA THR A 15 -19.25 -2.31 11.20
C THR A 15 -18.43 -3.31 10.37
N GLY A 16 -19.07 -4.38 9.89
CA GLY A 16 -18.49 -5.33 8.95
C GLY A 16 -18.21 -4.68 7.58
N ALA A 17 -19.16 -3.92 7.04
CA ALA A 17 -19.00 -3.21 5.78
C ALA A 17 -17.85 -2.19 5.82
N LEU A 18 -17.72 -1.45 6.93
CA LEU A 18 -16.65 -0.47 7.13
C LEU A 18 -15.27 -1.15 7.23
N SER A 19 -15.16 -2.24 7.98
CA SER A 19 -13.91 -3.02 8.08
C SER A 19 -13.47 -3.58 6.72
N LYS A 20 -14.43 -4.06 5.91
CA LYS A 20 -14.15 -4.54 4.55
C LYS A 20 -13.64 -3.43 3.62
N ALA A 21 -14.23 -2.23 3.71
CA ALA A 21 -13.78 -1.08 2.93
C ALA A 21 -12.35 -0.64 3.33
N LEU A 22 -12.04 -0.69 4.62
CA LEU A 22 -10.69 -0.45 5.13
C LEU A 22 -9.70 -1.47 4.59
N GLU A 23 -9.95 -2.77 4.77
CA GLU A 23 -9.08 -3.84 4.26
C GLU A 23 -8.83 -3.70 2.75
N THR A 24 -9.87 -3.34 1.98
CA THR A 24 -9.75 -3.12 0.54
C THR A 24 -8.82 -1.93 0.22
N THR A 25 -8.91 -0.84 0.99
CA THR A 25 -8.04 0.33 0.85
C THR A 25 -6.60 0.00 1.20
N GLU A 26 -6.38 -0.76 2.28
CA GLU A 26 -5.05 -1.24 2.68
C GLU A 26 -4.42 -2.14 1.60
N ARG A 27 -5.21 -3.02 0.99
CA ARG A 27 -4.78 -3.85 -0.14
C ARG A 27 -4.38 -3.00 -1.35
N ALA A 28 -5.18 -2.00 -1.71
CA ALA A 28 -4.86 -1.07 -2.79
C ALA A 28 -3.54 -0.32 -2.52
N ARG A 29 -3.31 0.10 -1.26
CA ARG A 29 -2.04 0.71 -0.86
C ARG A 29 -0.87 -0.27 -1.00
N GLY A 30 -1.05 -1.52 -0.60
CA GLY A 30 -0.06 -2.58 -0.81
C GLY A 30 0.35 -2.72 -2.28
N HIS A 31 -0.61 -2.66 -3.21
CA HIS A 31 -0.32 -2.68 -4.64
C HIS A 31 0.49 -1.46 -5.12
N LEU A 32 0.25 -0.27 -4.57
CA LEU A 32 1.05 0.92 -4.91
C LEU A 32 2.50 0.82 -4.40
N TYR A 33 2.71 0.26 -3.21
CA TYR A 33 4.06 -0.03 -2.73
C TYR A 33 4.77 -1.08 -3.61
N GLY A 34 4.08 -2.16 -3.96
CA GLY A 34 4.61 -3.16 -4.88
C GLY A 34 4.96 -2.57 -6.26
N PHE A 35 4.07 -1.72 -6.80
CA PHE A 35 4.33 -0.97 -8.02
C PHE A 35 5.60 -0.12 -7.92
N HIS A 36 5.75 0.66 -6.85
CA HIS A 36 6.96 1.46 -6.62
C HIS A 36 8.23 0.60 -6.58
N GLN A 37 8.21 -0.51 -5.84
CA GLN A 37 9.37 -1.41 -5.74
C GLN A 37 9.74 -1.99 -7.10
N LEU A 38 8.77 -2.55 -7.83
CA LEU A 38 9.00 -3.14 -9.15
C LEU A 38 9.55 -2.11 -10.15
N THR A 39 9.01 -0.89 -10.16
CA THR A 39 9.52 0.17 -11.05
C THR A 39 10.94 0.59 -10.69
N GLY A 40 11.28 0.66 -9.40
CA GLY A 40 12.64 0.95 -8.97
C GLY A 40 13.62 -0.16 -9.34
N THR A 41 13.22 -1.43 -9.16
CA THR A 41 14.01 -2.59 -9.59
C THR A 41 14.26 -2.56 -11.10
N ALA A 42 13.23 -2.31 -11.91
CA ALA A 42 13.37 -2.22 -13.35
C ALA A 42 14.32 -1.10 -13.78
N ASP A 43 14.33 0.04 -13.09
CA ASP A 43 15.27 1.14 -13.38
C ASP A 43 16.74 0.74 -13.12
N PHE A 44 16.99 -0.02 -12.04
CA PHE A 44 18.32 -0.60 -11.79
C PHE A 44 18.71 -1.63 -12.85
N GLU A 45 17.80 -2.52 -13.22
CA GLU A 45 18.03 -3.53 -14.27
C GLU A 45 18.31 -2.88 -15.62
N LEU A 46 17.67 -1.75 -15.94
CA LEU A 46 17.97 -0.96 -17.13
C LEU A 46 19.39 -0.39 -17.10
N GLY A 47 19.87 0.07 -15.95
CA GLY A 47 21.26 0.50 -15.78
C GLY A 47 22.26 -0.63 -16.06
N ASP A 48 21.99 -1.83 -15.54
CA ASP A 48 22.79 -3.01 -15.82
C ASP A 48 22.72 -3.42 -17.30
N ALA A 49 21.55 -3.35 -17.92
CA ALA A 49 21.39 -3.62 -19.34
C ALA A 49 22.19 -2.63 -20.21
N VAL A 50 22.22 -1.34 -19.86
CA VAL A 50 23.06 -0.34 -20.52
C VAL A 50 24.54 -0.73 -20.43
N ARG A 51 25.02 -1.13 -19.25
CA ARG A 51 26.40 -1.61 -19.07
C ARG A 51 26.70 -2.81 -19.96
N LEU A 52 25.82 -3.82 -19.97
CA LEU A 52 26.00 -5.03 -20.80
C LEU A 52 25.99 -4.72 -22.30
N LEU A 53 25.14 -3.80 -22.76
CA LEU A 53 25.12 -3.36 -24.15
C LEU A 53 26.43 -2.69 -24.55
N ARG A 54 27.04 -1.87 -23.66
CA ARG A 54 28.36 -1.27 -23.90
C ARG A 54 29.45 -2.33 -23.99
N GLU A 55 29.46 -3.29 -23.06
CA GLU A 55 30.40 -4.41 -23.04
C GLU A 55 30.31 -5.29 -24.30
N SER A 56 29.14 -5.42 -24.90
CA SER A 56 28.94 -6.14 -26.16
C SER A 56 29.23 -5.31 -27.42
N GLY A 57 29.64 -4.04 -27.28
CA GLY A 57 29.89 -3.12 -28.39
C GLY A 57 28.64 -2.50 -29.01
N CYS A 58 27.47 -2.64 -28.38
CA CYS A 58 26.19 -2.08 -28.81
C CYS A 58 25.99 -0.64 -28.27
N GLU A 59 26.93 0.25 -28.62
CA GLU A 59 27.01 1.61 -28.08
C GLU A 59 25.80 2.50 -28.41
N GLU A 60 25.26 2.40 -29.62
CA GLU A 60 24.10 3.19 -30.03
C GLU A 60 22.83 2.81 -29.24
N GLN A 61 22.62 1.50 -29.05
CA GLN A 61 21.51 0.97 -28.26
C GLN A 61 21.64 1.35 -26.79
N ALA A 62 22.85 1.23 -26.23
CA ALA A 62 23.13 1.65 -24.86
C ALA A 62 22.80 3.14 -24.66
N ALA A 63 23.29 4.01 -25.56
CA ALA A 63 23.05 5.45 -25.50
C ALA A 63 21.57 5.81 -25.68
N LEU A 64 20.82 5.05 -26.49
CA LEU A 64 19.38 5.24 -26.66
C LEU A 64 18.61 4.88 -25.37
N VAL A 65 18.87 3.71 -24.79
CA VAL A 65 18.21 3.26 -23.55
C VAL A 65 18.53 4.20 -22.40
N GLU A 66 19.79 4.58 -22.24
CA GLU A 66 20.23 5.50 -21.18
C GLU A 66 19.58 6.88 -21.32
N ARG A 67 19.50 7.43 -22.54
CA ARG A 67 18.91 8.75 -22.78
C ARG A 67 17.39 8.76 -22.67
N GLU A 68 16.73 7.70 -23.13
CA GLU A 68 15.29 7.72 -23.38
C GLU A 68 14.46 6.85 -22.45
N ILE A 69 15.07 5.99 -21.64
CA ILE A 69 14.32 5.03 -20.82
C ILE A 69 14.73 5.15 -19.36
N VAL A 70 16.04 5.11 -19.07
CA VAL A 70 16.56 5.17 -17.70
C VAL A 70 16.09 6.45 -17.00
N GLY A 71 15.63 6.32 -15.76
CA GLY A 71 15.20 7.42 -14.91
C GLY A 71 13.89 8.09 -15.34
N ARG A 72 13.19 7.59 -16.37
CA ARG A 72 11.90 8.15 -16.77
C ARG A 72 10.81 7.83 -15.75
N ASN A 73 10.03 8.85 -15.44
CA ASN A 73 8.84 8.68 -14.62
C ASN A 73 7.74 7.95 -15.39
N VAL A 74 7.13 6.94 -14.76
CA VAL A 74 5.93 6.24 -15.26
C VAL A 74 4.73 7.17 -15.45
N ILE A 75 4.65 8.25 -14.67
CA ILE A 75 3.70 9.35 -14.86
C ILE A 75 4.49 10.63 -15.08
N PRO A 76 4.22 11.43 -16.12
CA PRO A 76 4.93 12.68 -16.37
C PRO A 76 4.98 13.58 -15.13
N GLY A 77 6.20 13.95 -14.74
CA GLY A 77 6.45 14.84 -13.59
C GLY A 77 6.20 14.23 -12.21
N ARG A 78 5.99 12.90 -12.09
CA ARG A 78 5.75 12.25 -10.79
C ARG A 78 6.55 10.96 -10.64
N SER A 79 7.42 10.93 -9.64
CA SER A 79 8.04 9.67 -9.23
C SER A 79 7.00 8.75 -8.61
N THR A 80 7.23 7.44 -8.67
CA THR A 80 6.36 6.46 -8.00
C THR A 80 6.30 6.66 -6.49
N PHE A 81 7.38 7.16 -5.89
CA PHE A 81 7.39 7.57 -4.49
C PHE A 81 6.39 8.72 -4.23
N GLN A 82 6.36 9.75 -5.09
CA GLN A 82 5.38 10.84 -4.97
C GLN A 82 3.94 10.35 -5.17
N ILE A 83 3.72 9.34 -6.01
CA ILE A 83 2.40 8.72 -6.18
C ILE A 83 1.97 8.01 -4.89
N VAL A 84 2.87 7.25 -4.26
CA VAL A 84 2.63 6.59 -2.97
C VAL A 84 2.33 7.62 -1.88
N GLU A 85 3.15 8.67 -1.77
CA GLU A 85 2.96 9.72 -0.76
C GLU A 85 1.65 10.48 -0.96
N ALA A 86 1.31 10.82 -2.21
CA ALA A 86 0.02 11.44 -2.53
C ALA A 86 -1.14 10.54 -2.09
N CYS A 87 -1.10 9.24 -2.42
CA CYS A 87 -2.09 8.25 -1.98
C CYS A 87 -2.21 8.19 -0.45
N ASN A 88 -1.08 8.11 0.27
CA ASN A 88 -1.06 8.09 1.73
C ASN A 88 -1.69 9.35 2.32
N SER A 89 -1.40 10.52 1.74
CA SER A 89 -1.91 11.81 2.21
C SER A 89 -3.43 11.95 2.02
N THR A 90 -4.01 11.37 0.97
CA THR A 90 -5.41 11.58 0.62
C THR A 90 -6.35 10.48 1.13
N LEU A 91 -5.98 9.21 0.96
CA LEU A 91 -6.86 8.08 1.30
C LEU A 91 -6.90 7.80 2.80
N LEU A 92 -5.79 8.05 3.50
CA LEU A 92 -5.62 7.66 4.90
C LEU A 92 -5.27 8.83 5.82
N THR A 93 -4.62 9.87 5.31
CA THR A 93 -4.24 11.05 6.13
C THR A 93 -5.37 12.08 6.27
N GLN A 94 -6.46 12.00 5.50
CA GLN A 94 -7.74 12.61 5.89
C GLN A 94 -8.46 11.83 7.02
N GLY A 95 -7.67 11.31 7.97
CA GLY A 95 -8.06 10.76 9.27
C GLY A 95 -8.59 11.82 10.23
N SER A 96 -9.53 12.65 9.79
CA SER A 96 -10.42 13.36 10.71
C SER A 96 -11.72 12.57 10.92
N ALA A 97 -12.28 11.97 9.87
CA ALA A 97 -13.46 11.10 9.99
C ALA A 97 -13.12 9.75 10.65
N TRP A 98 -11.99 9.15 10.26
CA TRP A 98 -11.54 7.83 10.74
C TRP A 98 -11.28 7.79 12.26
N ARG A 99 -10.60 8.80 12.81
CA ARG A 99 -10.40 8.93 14.27
C ARG A 99 -11.71 9.19 15.03
N ARG A 100 -12.69 9.85 14.41
CA ARG A 100 -14.00 10.08 15.04
C ARG A 100 -14.87 8.81 15.07
N LEU A 101 -14.74 7.93 14.09
CA LEU A 101 -15.49 6.67 14.02
C LEU A 101 -15.00 5.63 15.04
N TRP A 102 -13.68 5.52 15.26
CA TRP A 102 -13.09 4.57 16.22
C TRP A 102 -12.69 5.18 17.57
N GLY A 103 -12.75 6.51 17.74
CA GLY A 103 -12.32 7.22 18.95
C GLY A 103 -13.40 7.43 20.00
N ARG A 104 -14.63 6.95 19.82
CA ARG A 104 -15.63 6.96 20.90
C ARG A 104 -15.38 5.76 21.80
N PRO A 105 -15.12 5.94 23.11
CA PRO A 105 -15.13 4.81 24.02
C PRO A 105 -16.54 4.20 23.96
N THR A 106 -16.64 2.97 23.46
CA THR A 106 -17.82 2.16 23.67
C THR A 106 -17.97 2.04 25.18
N GLY A 107 -18.97 2.71 25.73
CA GLY A 107 -19.35 2.61 27.13
C GLY A 107 -19.83 1.19 27.43
N ALA A 108 -18.89 0.27 27.63
CA ALA A 108 -19.09 -1.01 28.26
C ALA A 108 -18.19 -1.02 29.50
N GLN A 109 -18.66 -0.32 30.53
CA GLN A 109 -18.20 -0.52 31.90
C GLN A 109 -18.72 -1.90 32.33
N LEU A 110 -17.89 -2.94 32.22
CA LEU A 110 -18.17 -4.22 32.87
C LEU A 110 -16.89 -4.83 33.44
N GLY A 111 -16.88 -4.94 34.77
CA GLY A 111 -16.28 -6.05 35.49
C GLY A 111 -14.80 -5.93 35.81
N SER A 112 -14.50 -5.36 36.99
CA SER A 112 -13.30 -5.70 37.73
C SER A 112 -13.23 -7.22 37.95
N GLY A 113 -12.30 -7.89 37.26
CA GLY A 113 -12.10 -9.32 37.36
C GLY A 113 -10.60 -9.66 37.38
N LEU A 114 -10.01 -9.46 38.55
CA LEU A 114 -8.87 -10.21 39.12
C LEU A 114 -7.98 -10.99 38.12
N ILE A 115 -6.81 -10.44 37.75
CA ILE A 115 -5.66 -11.28 37.41
C ILE A 115 -4.71 -11.27 38.60
N ARG A 116 -4.69 -12.42 39.28
CA ARG A 116 -3.70 -12.82 40.27
C ARG A 116 -2.74 -13.79 39.57
N GLY A 117 -1.44 -13.54 39.70
CA GLY A 117 -0.43 -14.61 39.72
C GLY A 117 0.39 -14.79 38.44
N TYR A 118 1.68 -14.49 38.62
CA TYR A 118 2.87 -15.02 37.96
C TYR A 118 2.77 -16.43 37.38
#